data_AF-A0A965X027-F1
#
_entry.id   AF-A0A965X027-F1
#
_cell.length_a   1.000
_cell.length_b   1.000
_cell.length_c   1.000
_cell.angle_alpha   90.00
_cell.angle_beta   90.00
_cell.angle_gamma   90.00
#
_symmetry.space_group_name_H-M   'P 1'
#
loop_
_entity.id
_entity.type
_entity.pdbx_description
1 polymer ?
#
loop_
_entity_poly.entity_id
_entity_poly.type
_entity_poly.pdbx_seq_one_letter_code
_entity_poly.pdbx_strand_id
1 'polypeptide(L)'
;MTQLISLFQAGIMFGTVILFGATGEILAEKSGNLNLGVPGIMYLGGIMGLMGVFFYEMNNPEPNKMICILIALACAFLASVMGGLIYSVLTISLRANQNVT
;
A
#
# COMPACT_ATOMS: atom_id res chain seq x y z
N MET A 1 6.63 -47.07 -8.90
CA MET A 1 7.59 -46.28 -9.71
C MET A 1 6.89 -45.17 -10.50
N THR A 2 5.75 -45.45 -11.15
CA THR A 2 4.93 -44.47 -11.89
C THR A 2 4.39 -43.29 -11.05
N GLN A 3 3.92 -43.54 -9.82
CA GLN A 3 3.44 -42.49 -8.91
C GLN A 3 4.53 -41.46 -8.54
N LEU A 4 5.78 -41.91 -8.43
CA LEU A 4 6.92 -41.04 -8.14
C LEU A 4 7.23 -40.13 -9.34
N ILE A 5 7.18 -40.70 -10.55
CA ILE A 5 7.42 -39.96 -11.81
C ILE A 5 6.33 -38.92 -12.04
N SER A 6 5.05 -39.27 -11.82
CA SER A 6 3.94 -38.32 -11.95
C SER A 6 4.01 -37.19 -10.91
N LEU A 7 4.49 -37.48 -9.70
CA LEU A 7 4.69 -36.46 -8.66
C LEU A 7 5.75 -35.42 -9.10
N PHE A 8 6.87 -35.87 -9.64
CA PHE A 8 7.90 -34.96 -10.17
C PHE A 8 7.39 -34.14 -11.36
N GLN A 9 6.65 -34.76 -12.27
CA GLN A 9 6.10 -34.06 -13.44
C GLN A 9 5.09 -32.97 -13.03
N ALA A 10 4.23 -33.26 -12.04
CA ALA A 10 3.32 -32.26 -11.47
C ALA A 10 4.07 -31.16 -10.71
N GLY A 11 5.08 -31.52 -9.92
CA GLY A 11 5.92 -30.57 -9.18
C GLY A 11 6.65 -29.59 -10.11
N ILE A 12 7.15 -30.07 -11.24
CA ILE A 12 7.77 -29.21 -12.26
C ILE A 12 6.74 -28.25 -12.86
N MET A 13 5.55 -28.72 -13.25
CA MET A 13 4.53 -27.82 -13.81
C MET A 13 4.10 -26.74 -12.81
N PHE A 14 3.75 -27.12 -11.58
CA PHE A 14 3.32 -26.14 -10.57
C PHE A 14 4.46 -25.21 -10.14
N GLY A 15 5.68 -25.74 -9.98
CA GLY A 15 6.85 -24.93 -9.66
C GLY A 15 7.17 -23.90 -10.74
N THR A 16 7.00 -24.26 -12.02
CA THR A 16 7.25 -23.35 -13.15
C THR A 16 6.22 -22.21 -13.18
N VAL A 17 4.94 -22.49 -12.91
CA VAL A 17 3.89 -21.47 -12.82
C VAL A 17 4.18 -20.48 -11.68
N ILE A 18 4.55 -20.98 -10.50
CA ILE A 18 4.91 -20.15 -9.35
C ILE A 18 6.15 -19.29 -9.66
N LEU A 19 7.16 -19.88 -10.31
CA LEU A 19 8.37 -19.18 -10.73
C LEU A 19 8.05 -17.98 -11.64
N PHE A 20 7.23 -18.18 -12.67
CA PHE A 20 6.84 -17.08 -13.57
C PHE A 20 5.99 -16.01 -12.87
N GLY A 21 5.10 -16.42 -11.95
CA GLY A 21 4.32 -15.47 -11.13
C GLY A 21 5.23 -14.58 -10.27
N ALA A 22 6.13 -15.19 -9.49
CA ALA A 22 7.08 -14.46 -8.65
C ALA A 22 8.03 -13.57 -9.47
N THR A 23 8.51 -14.07 -10.62
CA THR A 23 9.37 -13.28 -11.52
C THR A 23 8.63 -12.06 -12.08
N GLY A 24 7.35 -12.23 -12.45
CA GLY A 24 6.50 -11.13 -12.94
C GLY A 24 6.26 -10.07 -11.87
N GLU A 25 6.01 -10.47 -10.63
CA GLU A 25 5.85 -9.56 -9.49
C GLU A 25 7.13 -8.76 -9.21
N ILE A 26 8.29 -9.43 -9.17
CA ILE A 26 9.59 -8.77 -8.99
C ILE A 26 9.87 -7.78 -10.12
N LEU A 27 9.53 -8.12 -11.37
CA LEU A 27 9.66 -7.19 -12.50
C LEU A 27 8.73 -5.98 -12.36
N ALA A 28 7.49 -6.18 -11.91
CA ALA A 28 6.54 -5.10 -11.67
C ALA A 28 6.98 -4.18 -10.51
N GLU A 29 7.59 -4.73 -9.47
CA GLU A 29 8.16 -3.99 -8.34
C GLU A 29 9.40 -3.19 -8.77
N LYS A 30 10.37 -3.84 -9.44
CA LYS A 30 11.61 -3.18 -9.89
C LYS A 30 11.39 -2.13 -10.98
N SER A 31 10.35 -2.29 -11.80
CA SER A 31 9.93 -1.26 -12.77
C SER A 31 9.18 -0.09 -12.11
N GLY A 32 8.92 -0.16 -10.80
CA GLY A 32 8.21 0.87 -10.06
C GLY A 32 6.71 0.92 -10.35
N ASN A 33 6.18 -0.08 -11.08
CA ASN A 33 4.76 -0.17 -11.41
C ASN A 33 3.93 -0.67 -10.22
N LEU A 34 4.52 -1.51 -9.36
CA LEU A 34 3.89 -1.99 -8.14
C LEU A 34 4.40 -1.18 -6.93
N ASN A 35 3.67 -0.14 -6.55
CA ASN A 35 3.96 0.64 -5.35
C ASN A 35 2.98 0.29 -4.22
N LEU A 36 3.11 -0.91 -3.65
CA LEU A 36 2.15 -1.51 -2.72
C LEU A 36 1.79 -0.61 -1.52
N GLY A 37 2.69 0.30 -1.10
CA GLY A 37 2.43 1.25 -0.02
C GLY A 37 1.62 2.49 -0.42
N VAL A 38 1.71 2.95 -1.66
CA VAL A 38 1.12 4.24 -2.08
C VAL A 38 -0.41 4.24 -2.09
N PRO A 39 -1.12 3.19 -2.56
CA PRO A 39 -2.58 3.15 -2.45
C PRO A 39 -3.06 3.23 -0.99
N GLY A 40 -2.37 2.55 -0.07
CA GLY A 40 -2.70 2.60 1.36
C GLY A 40 -2.51 3.99 1.97
N ILE A 41 -1.38 4.64 1.66
CA ILE A 41 -1.10 6.02 2.13
C ILE A 41 -2.11 7.00 1.54
N MET A 42 -2.50 6.83 0.26
CA MET A 42 -3.52 7.64 -0.40
C MET A 42 -4.88 7.52 0.28
N TYR A 43 -5.32 6.31 0.62
CA TYR A 43 -6.57 6.09 1.36
C TYR A 43 -6.55 6.73 2.75
N LEU A 44 -5.43 6.57 3.48
CA LEU A 44 -5.27 7.15 4.81
C LEU A 44 -5.35 8.68 4.76
N GLY A 45 -4.72 9.33 3.77
CA GLY A 45 -4.85 10.76 3.53
C GLY A 45 -6.29 11.19 3.23
N GLY A 46 -7.00 10.46 2.37
CA GLY A 46 -8.39 10.76 2.02
C GLY A 46 -9.35 10.68 3.21
N ILE A 47 -9.25 9.63 4.02
CA ILE A 47 -10.11 9.44 5.20
C ILE A 47 -9.82 10.53 6.25
N MET A 48 -8.55 10.83 6.53
CA MET A 48 -8.18 11.85 7.51
C MET A 48 -8.57 13.26 7.05
N GLY A 49 -8.48 13.56 5.75
CA GLY A 49 -8.95 14.82 5.18
C GLY A 49 -10.45 15.02 5.39
N LEU A 50 -11.27 14.00 5.10
CA LEU A 50 -12.72 14.04 5.32
C LEU A 50 -13.08 14.13 6.81
N MET A 51 -12.42 13.35 7.67
CA MET A 51 -12.64 13.43 9.12
C MET A 51 -12.32 14.80 9.70
N GLY A 52 -11.23 15.43 9.25
CA GLY A 52 -10.84 16.77 9.71
C GLY A 52 -11.90 17.82 9.41
N VAL A 53 -12.46 17.80 8.19
CA VAL A 53 -13.56 18.70 7.81
C VAL A 53 -14.83 18.39 8.59
N PHE A 54 -15.18 17.11 8.74
CA PHE A 54 -16.39 16.71 9.47
C PHE A 54 -16.40 17.22 10.92
N PHE A 55 -15.27 17.14 11.62
CA PHE A 55 -15.16 17.71 12.96
C PHE A 55 -15.23 19.24 12.99
N TYR A 56 -14.72 19.91 11.97
CA TYR A 56 -14.82 21.37 11.88
C TYR A 56 -16.27 21.82 11.66
N GLU A 57 -17.01 21.15 10.77
CA GLU A 57 -18.41 21.45 10.49
C GLU A 57 -19.33 21.12 11.68
N MET A 58 -19.05 20.05 12.42
CA MET A 58 -19.87 19.66 13.57
C MET A 58 -19.80 20.66 14.74
N ASN A 59 -18.67 21.36 14.89
CA ASN A 59 -18.43 22.30 15.99
C ASN A 59 -18.69 23.77 15.63
N ASN A 60 -18.99 24.07 14.35
CA ASN A 60 -19.19 25.44 13.89
C ASN A 60 -20.53 25.56 13.14
N PRO A 61 -21.49 26.37 13.63
CA PRO A 61 -22.80 26.55 12.99
C PRO A 61 -22.73 27.19 11.60
N GLU A 62 -21.73 28.04 11.35
CA GLU A 62 -21.46 28.68 10.05
C GLU A 62 -20.01 28.43 9.60
N PRO A 63 -19.71 27.23 9.07
CA PRO A 63 -18.35 26.87 8.68
C PRO A 63 -17.92 27.62 7.41
N ASN A 64 -16.70 28.18 7.42
CA ASN A 64 -16.13 28.84 6.25
C ASN A 64 -15.54 27.81 5.29
N LYS A 65 -16.05 27.80 4.04
CA LYS A 65 -15.62 26.89 2.97
C LYS A 65 -14.11 26.91 2.70
N MET A 66 -13.48 28.07 2.78
CA MET A 66 -12.03 28.18 2.55
C MET A 66 -11.24 27.50 3.68
N ILE A 67 -11.71 27.61 4.92
CA ILE A 67 -11.11 26.96 6.09
C ILE A 67 -11.30 25.44 6.00
N CYS A 68 -12.46 24.95 5.55
CA CYS A 68 -12.67 23.52 5.31
C CYS A 68 -11.63 22.94 4.32
N ILE A 69 -11.35 23.63 3.22
CA ILE A 69 -10.35 23.18 2.23
C ILE A 69 -8.95 23.13 2.86
N LEU A 70 -8.58 24.15 3.64
CA LEU A 70 -7.27 24.18 4.31
C LEU A 70 -7.14 23.07 5.35
N ILE A 71 -8.19 22.80 6.13
CA ILE A 71 -8.20 21.70 7.11
C ILE A 71 -8.12 20.34 6.40
N ALA A 72 -8.90 20.13 5.33
CA ALA A 72 -8.84 18.90 4.54
C ALA A 72 -7.42 18.63 4.02
N LEU A 73 -6.81 19.66 3.43
CA LEU A 73 -5.46 19.57 2.87
C LEU A 73 -4.41 19.31 3.95
N ALA A 74 -4.49 20.04 5.08
CA ALA A 74 -3.56 19.86 6.20
C ALA A 74 -3.67 18.47 6.82
N CYS A 75 -4.89 17.99 7.11
CA CYS A 75 -5.13 16.66 7.67
C CYS A 75 -4.68 15.55 6.70
N ALA A 76 -5.02 15.66 5.41
CA ALA A 76 -4.60 14.68 4.41
C ALA A 76 -3.08 14.64 4.23
N PHE A 77 -2.43 15.82 4.22
CA PHE A 77 -0.97 15.91 4.10
C PHE A 77 -0.26 15.32 5.31
N LEU A 78 -0.63 15.72 6.52
CA LEU A 78 -0.01 15.22 7.76
C LEU A 78 -0.18 13.71 7.90
N ALA A 79 -1.38 13.20 7.60
CA ALA A 79 -1.67 11.79 7.64
C ALA A 79 -0.83 11.01 6.60
N SER A 80 -0.70 11.54 5.38
CA SER A 80 0.11 10.92 4.32
C SER A 80 1.61 10.94 4.67
N VAL A 81 2.11 12.01 5.29
CA VAL A 81 3.50 12.10 5.76
C VAL A 81 3.76 11.07 6.85
N MET A 82 2.87 10.93 7.84
CA MET A 82 3.00 9.90 8.88
C MET A 82 2.93 8.49 8.30
N GLY A 83 1.99 8.24 7.38
CA GLY A 83 1.88 6.95 6.70
C GLY A 83 3.13 6.61 5.89
N GLY A 84 3.69 7.58 5.17
CA GLY A 84 4.95 7.44 4.44
C GLY A 84 6.16 7.21 5.35
N LEU A 85 6.20 7.86 6.51
CA LEU A 85 7.27 7.66 7.50
C LEU A 85 7.22 6.24 8.10
N ILE A 86 6.03 5.75 8.47
CA ILE A 86 5.86 4.38 8.93
C ILE A 86 6.26 3.39 7.83
N TYR A 87 5.78 3.60 6.61
CA TYR A 87 6.14 2.76 5.46
C TYR A 87 7.65 2.74 5.22
N SER A 88 8.32 3.89 5.34
CA SER A 88 9.78 4.00 5.22
C SER A 88 10.53 3.26 6.33
N VAL A 89 10.08 3.34 7.59
CA VAL A 89 10.70 2.59 8.69
C VAL A 89 10.58 1.09 8.45
N LEU A 90 9.38 0.63 8.09
CA LEU A 90 9.12 -0.79 7.84
C LEU A 90 9.97 -1.31 6.66
N THR A 91 9.94 -0.63 5.52
CA THR A 91 10.57 -1.12 4.29
C THR A 91 12.09 -0.92 4.27
N ILE A 92 12.60 0.22 4.76
CA ILE A 92 14.04 0.55 4.71
C ILE A 92 14.78 0.03 5.94
N SER A 93 14.26 0.31 7.15
CA SER A 93 14.99 0.01 8.39
C SER A 93 14.80 -1.44 8.82
N LEU A 94 13.55 -1.92 8.84
CA LEU A 94 13.24 -3.28 9.28
C LEU A 94 13.37 -4.31 8.17
N ARG A 95 13.65 -3.87 6.93
CA ARG A 95 13.63 -4.73 5.74
C ARG A 95 12.37 -5.58 5.69
N ALA A 96 11.25 -5.03 6.16
CA ALA A 96 9.93 -5.60 5.93
C ALA A 96 9.64 -5.43 4.44
N ASN A 97 10.27 -6.31 3.69
CA ASN A 97 10.09 -6.45 2.27
C ASN A 97 8.67 -6.99 2.06
N GLN A 98 8.01 -6.58 0.98
CA GLN A 98 6.79 -7.27 0.57
C GLN A 98 7.13 -8.62 -0.06
N ASN A 99 8.38 -8.80 -0.51
CA ASN A 99 8.90 -10.05 -1.05
C ASN A 99 9.80 -10.79 -0.03
N VAL A 100 9.65 -12.09 0.11
CA VAL A 100 10.60 -12.92 0.87
C VAL A 100 11.88 -13.03 0.02
N THR A 101 12.98 -12.42 0.46
CA THR A 101 14.32 -12.78 -0.05
C THR A 101 14.76 -14.11 0.52
#